data_AF-A0A353BUZ7-F1
#
_entry.id   AF-A0A353BUZ7-F1
#
_cell.length_a   1.000
_cell.length_b   1.000
_cell.length_c   1.000
_cell.angle_alpha   90.00
_cell.angle_beta   90.00
_cell.angle_gamma   90.00
#
_symmetry.space_group_name_H-M   'P 1'
#
loop_
_entity.id
_entity.type
_entity.pdbx_description
1 polymer ?
#
loop_
_entity_poly.entity_id
_entity_poly.type
_entity_poly.pdbx_seq_one_letter_code
_entity_poly.pdbx_strand_id
1 'polypeptide(L)'
;MDLFSGILIVLGLVSFEVISSIDNAIINAEVLSTVDERTRKWFLLWGLLFAVFLVRGLLPWLIIWLTMPTLGPMGALTAAFSNDPAIKETIEHASPILLTGGGVFLIFLFFHWLFLEPKNFGLFFEETITKYGIWFYAVISLILVVIVWFGLKQNNMVAFSAIVGSSAFFITNGFKQNAEAQERNLLSATMSGVSKI
;
A
#
# COMPACT_ATOMS: atom_id res chain seq x y z
N MET A 1 -10.44 14.31 19.59
CA MET A 1 -9.34 13.33 19.64
C MET A 1 -8.71 13.41 21.01
N ASP A 2 -8.50 12.27 21.67
CA ASP A 2 -7.86 12.23 22.98
C ASP A 2 -6.38 12.59 22.86
N LEU A 3 -5.83 13.27 23.87
CA LEU A 3 -4.43 13.72 23.91
C LEU A 3 -3.44 12.57 23.64
N PHE A 4 -3.76 11.38 24.18
CA PHE A 4 -2.98 10.16 23.98
C PHE A 4 -2.93 9.74 22.50
N SER A 5 -4.08 9.68 21.83
CA SER A 5 -4.16 9.35 20.41
C SER A 5 -3.44 10.38 19.54
N GLY A 6 -3.54 11.66 19.89
CA GLY A 6 -2.82 12.73 19.19
C GLY A 6 -1.30 12.57 19.30
N ILE A 7 -0.78 12.31 20.50
CA ILE A 7 0.66 12.07 20.71
C ILE A 7 1.14 10.84 19.95
N LEU A 8 0.36 9.74 19.96
CA LEU A 8 0.70 8.51 19.26
C LEU A 8 0.77 8.73 17.74
N ILE A 9 -0.20 9.44 17.16
CA ILE A 9 -0.21 9.79 15.73
C ILE A 9 1.00 10.64 15.38
N VAL A 10 1.29 11.69 16.16
CA VAL A 10 2.43 12.59 15.89
C VAL A 10 3.75 11.82 15.96
N LEU A 11 3.97 11.05 17.02
CA LEU A 11 5.20 10.24 17.16
C LEU A 11 5.32 9.21 16.04
N GLY A 12 4.24 8.50 15.73
CA GLY A 12 4.22 7.52 14.64
C GLY A 12 4.54 8.15 13.29
N LEU A 13 3.94 9.29 12.97
CA LEU A 13 4.19 10.01 11.71
C LEU A 13 5.62 10.56 11.65
N VAL A 14 6.15 11.12 12.74
CA VAL A 14 7.54 11.59 12.79
C VAL A 14 8.51 10.44 12.60
N SER A 15 8.32 9.32 13.30
CA SER A 15 9.17 8.13 13.12
C SER A 15 9.07 7.57 11.70
N PHE A 16 7.86 7.46 11.15
CA PHE A 16 7.64 6.99 9.79
C PHE A 16 8.33 7.88 8.76
N GLU A 17 8.18 9.20 8.88
CA GLU A 17 8.79 10.16 7.97
C GLU A 17 10.31 10.13 8.05
N VAL A 18 10.89 10.07 9.26
CA VAL A 18 12.35 10.00 9.43
C VAL A 18 12.93 8.75 8.78
N ILE A 19 12.32 7.58 9.01
CA ILE A 19 12.81 6.31 8.45
C ILE A 19 12.61 6.30 6.93
N SER A 20 11.39 6.58 6.47
CA SER A 20 11.06 6.50 5.04
C SER A 20 11.76 7.57 4.21
N SER A 21 12.02 8.76 4.76
CA SER A 21 12.66 9.86 4.03
C SER A 21 14.12 9.54 3.72
N ILE A 22 14.85 8.94 4.68
CA ILE A 22 16.25 8.55 4.49
C ILE A 22 16.35 7.46 3.42
N ASP A 23 15.57 6.38 3.54
CA ASP A 23 15.58 5.28 2.57
C ASP A 23 15.19 5.77 1.17
N ASN A 24 14.12 6.57 1.07
CA ASN A 24 13.69 7.12 -0.21
C ASN A 24 14.71 8.09 -0.81
N ALA A 25 15.40 8.90 0.00
CA ALA A 25 16.40 9.83 -0.50
C ALA A 25 17.66 9.10 -0.98
N ILE A 26 18.15 8.13 -0.20
CA ILE A 26 19.37 7.39 -0.51
C ILE A 26 19.16 6.48 -1.72
N ILE A 27 18.11 5.63 -1.70
CA ILE A 27 17.87 4.66 -2.78
C ILE A 27 17.62 5.39 -4.11
N ASN A 28 16.78 6.43 -4.12
CA ASN A 28 16.53 7.16 -5.37
C ASN A 28 17.79 7.89 -5.86
N ALA A 29 18.58 8.50 -4.98
CA ALA A 29 19.83 9.16 -5.37
C ALA A 29 20.85 8.17 -5.93
N GLU A 30 21.00 7.01 -5.30
CA GLU A 30 21.90 5.95 -5.75
C GLU A 30 21.48 5.39 -7.11
N VAL A 31 20.21 5.04 -7.28
CA VAL A 31 19.67 4.58 -8.57
C VAL A 31 19.84 5.66 -9.65
N LEU A 32 19.53 6.93 -9.34
CA LEU A 32 19.68 8.06 -10.28
C LEU A 32 21.15 8.34 -10.66
N SER A 33 22.10 7.98 -9.80
CA SER A 33 23.54 8.18 -10.05
C SER A 33 24.10 7.19 -11.08
N THR A 34 23.49 6.00 -11.19
CA THR A 34 23.93 4.92 -12.10
C THR A 34 23.36 5.04 -13.52
N VAL A 35 22.32 5.85 -13.71
CA VAL A 35 21.68 6.08 -15.03
C VAL A 35 22.26 7.28 -15.78
N ASP A 36 22.29 7.16 -17.11
CA ASP A 36 22.74 8.21 -18.01
C ASP A 36 21.88 9.49 -17.92
N GLU A 37 22.41 10.63 -18.36
CA GLU A 37 21.73 11.91 -18.23
C GLU A 37 20.39 12.01 -18.97
N ARG A 38 20.21 11.31 -20.11
CA ARG A 38 18.94 11.37 -20.86
C ARG A 38 17.86 10.58 -20.14
N THR A 39 18.18 9.38 -19.70
CA THR A 39 17.25 8.52 -18.95
C THR A 39 16.89 9.15 -17.61
N ARG A 40 17.85 9.79 -16.93
CA ARG A 40 17.59 10.55 -15.69
C ARG A 40 16.56 11.66 -15.90
N LYS A 41 16.72 12.50 -16.94
CA LYS A 41 15.77 13.57 -17.27
C LYS A 41 14.40 13.02 -17.66
N TRP A 42 14.36 11.92 -18.40
CA TRP A 42 13.11 11.26 -18.79
C TRP A 42 12.38 10.70 -17.55
N PHE A 43 13.09 9.99 -16.68
CA PHE A 43 12.54 9.45 -15.44
C PHE A 43 12.01 10.55 -14.53
N LEU A 44 12.76 11.64 -14.35
CA LEU A 44 12.31 12.77 -13.52
C LEU A 44 11.09 13.48 -14.14
N LEU A 45 11.04 13.64 -15.47
CA LEU A 45 9.92 14.27 -16.15
C LEU A 45 8.65 13.43 -15.99
N TRP A 46 8.70 12.14 -16.34
CA TRP A 46 7.54 11.26 -16.25
C TRP A 46 7.15 10.93 -14.82
N GLY A 47 8.13 10.76 -13.94
CA GLY A 47 7.92 10.56 -12.51
C GLY A 47 7.21 11.76 -11.88
N LEU A 48 7.65 12.99 -12.20
CA LEU A 48 6.98 14.21 -11.74
C LEU A 48 5.56 14.31 -12.31
N LEU A 49 5.37 14.07 -13.61
CA LEU A 49 4.05 14.10 -14.23
C LEU A 49 3.10 13.09 -13.58
N PHE A 50 3.56 11.87 -13.34
CA PHE A 50 2.78 10.84 -12.67
C PHE A 50 2.44 11.23 -11.22
N ALA A 51 3.42 11.68 -10.46
CA ALA A 51 3.23 12.08 -9.07
C ALA A 51 2.25 13.26 -8.93
N VAL A 52 2.30 14.23 -9.83
CA VAL A 52 1.43 15.42 -9.76
C VAL A 52 0.06 15.14 -10.38
N PHE A 53 -0.01 14.64 -11.61
CA PHE A 53 -1.28 14.50 -12.32
C PHE A 53 -2.04 13.24 -11.93
N LEU A 54 -1.37 12.10 -11.77
CA LEU A 54 -2.05 10.86 -11.41
C LEU A 54 -2.33 10.81 -9.89
N VAL A 55 -1.29 10.92 -9.07
CA VAL A 55 -1.41 10.72 -7.62
C VAL A 55 -2.10 11.90 -6.93
N ARG A 56 -1.80 13.15 -7.32
CA ARG A 56 -2.46 14.32 -6.72
C ARG A 56 -3.70 14.81 -7.47
N GLY A 57 -3.83 14.51 -8.76
CA GLY A 57 -5.00 14.91 -9.55
C GLY A 57 -6.04 13.80 -9.64
N LEU A 58 -5.70 12.74 -10.37
CA LEU A 58 -6.63 11.67 -10.72
C LEU A 58 -7.12 10.89 -9.50
N LEU A 59 -6.24 10.58 -8.55
CA LEU A 59 -6.59 9.75 -7.39
C LEU A 59 -7.62 10.45 -6.46
N PRO A 60 -7.43 11.71 -6.03
CA PRO A 60 -8.44 12.44 -5.26
C PRO A 60 -9.76 12.59 -6.01
N TRP A 61 -9.70 12.87 -7.31
CA TRP A 61 -10.89 12.95 -8.16
C TRP A 61 -11.66 11.63 -8.20
N LEU A 62 -10.95 10.50 -8.38
CA LEU A 62 -11.52 9.16 -8.43
C LEU A 62 -12.16 8.79 -7.09
N ILE A 63 -11.54 9.17 -5.96
CA ILE A 63 -12.12 8.99 -4.63
C ILE A 63 -13.46 9.72 -4.51
N ILE A 64 -13.52 11.00 -4.90
CA ILE A 64 -14.75 11.80 -4.83
C ILE A 64 -15.82 11.19 -5.74
N TRP A 65 -15.45 10.78 -6.96
CA TRP A 65 -16.38 10.20 -7.90
C TRP A 65 -16.97 8.86 -7.43
N LEU A 66 -16.15 7.97 -6.86
CA LEU A 66 -16.62 6.68 -6.32
C LEU A 66 -17.48 6.83 -5.07
N THR A 67 -17.24 7.89 -4.27
CA THR A 67 -17.97 8.13 -3.03
C THR A 67 -19.28 8.90 -3.27
N MET A 68 -19.35 9.73 -4.31
CA MET A 68 -20.54 10.46 -4.74
C MET A 68 -20.81 10.30 -6.24
N PRO A 69 -21.35 9.14 -6.66
CA PRO A 69 -21.67 8.91 -8.06
C PRO A 69 -22.73 9.87 -8.61
N THR A 70 -23.51 10.52 -7.74
CA THR A 70 -24.57 11.47 -8.09
C THR A 70 -24.06 12.78 -8.71
N LEU A 71 -22.82 13.19 -8.43
CA LEU A 71 -22.22 14.41 -8.99
C LEU A 71 -21.77 14.23 -10.45
N GLY A 72 -21.62 12.99 -10.91
CA GLY A 72 -21.02 12.67 -12.21
C GLY A 72 -19.52 13.04 -12.28
N PRO A 73 -18.81 12.60 -13.33
CA PRO A 73 -17.35 12.78 -13.45
C PRO A 73 -16.92 14.25 -13.51
N MET A 74 -17.69 15.10 -14.20
CA MET A 74 -17.42 16.54 -14.27
C MET A 74 -17.72 17.26 -12.95
N GLY A 75 -18.81 16.89 -12.26
CA GLY A 75 -19.14 17.47 -10.96
C GLY A 75 -18.12 17.09 -9.89
N ALA A 76 -17.61 15.86 -9.91
CA ALA A 76 -16.52 15.41 -9.04
C ALA A 76 -15.20 16.18 -9.33
N LEU A 77 -14.94 16.55 -10.59
CA LEU A 77 -13.75 17.34 -10.96
C LEU A 77 -13.87 18.78 -10.46
N THR A 78 -15.01 19.43 -10.69
CA THR A 78 -15.25 20.78 -10.16
C THR A 78 -15.26 20.80 -8.64
N ALA A 79 -15.77 19.73 -8.02
CA ALA A 79 -15.70 19.55 -6.58
C ALA A 79 -14.24 19.40 -6.13
N ALA A 80 -13.42 18.55 -6.74
CA ALA A 80 -12.01 18.38 -6.34
C ALA A 80 -11.17 19.68 -6.34
N PHE A 81 -11.53 20.66 -7.16
CA PHE A 81 -10.87 21.97 -7.23
C PHE A 81 -11.60 23.11 -6.49
N SER A 82 -12.77 22.85 -5.91
CA SER A 82 -13.54 23.82 -5.14
C SER A 82 -13.25 23.68 -3.65
N ASN A 83 -13.34 24.78 -2.88
CA ASN A 83 -13.23 24.74 -1.42
C ASN A 83 -14.61 24.59 -0.76
N ASP A 84 -15.50 23.82 -1.39
CA ASP A 84 -16.88 23.62 -0.97
C ASP A 84 -16.92 22.81 0.35
N PRO A 85 -17.65 23.28 1.38
CA PRO A 85 -17.91 22.52 2.60
C PRO A 85 -18.39 21.09 2.34
N ALA A 86 -19.16 20.87 1.27
CA ALA A 86 -19.65 19.55 0.90
C ALA A 86 -18.50 18.56 0.61
N ILE A 87 -17.38 19.01 0.06
CA ILE A 87 -16.22 18.14 -0.25
C ILE A 87 -15.51 17.70 1.02
N LYS A 88 -15.39 18.59 2.01
CA LYS A 88 -14.78 18.24 3.30
C LYS A 88 -15.59 17.15 3.99
N GLU A 89 -16.90 17.30 4.00
CA GLU A 89 -17.82 16.30 4.55
C GLU A 89 -17.71 14.97 3.77
N THR A 90 -17.60 15.02 2.43
CA THR A 90 -17.37 13.82 1.60
C THR A 90 -16.04 13.14 1.91
N ILE A 91 -14.95 13.90 2.07
CA ILE A 91 -13.65 13.34 2.43
C ILE A 91 -13.72 12.72 3.83
N GLU A 92 -14.39 13.36 4.79
CA GLU A 92 -14.60 12.80 6.13
C GLU A 92 -15.43 11.51 6.10
N HIS A 93 -16.46 11.44 5.25
CA HIS A 93 -17.26 10.22 5.07
C HIS A 93 -16.53 9.11 4.31
N ALA A 94 -15.68 9.46 3.36
CA ALA A 94 -14.87 8.51 2.58
C ALA A 94 -13.66 8.00 3.36
N SER A 95 -13.15 8.79 4.30
CA SER A 95 -11.93 8.50 5.06
C SER A 95 -11.98 7.13 5.76
N PRO A 96 -13.03 6.75 6.51
CA PRO A 96 -13.11 5.42 7.12
C PRO A 96 -12.98 4.27 6.12
N ILE A 97 -13.57 4.41 4.94
CA ILE A 97 -13.56 3.37 3.89
C ILE A 97 -12.13 3.20 3.36
N LEU A 98 -11.49 4.31 2.98
CA LEU A 98 -10.13 4.32 2.43
C LEU A 98 -9.10 3.87 3.45
N LEU A 99 -9.17 4.40 4.67
CA LEU A 99 -8.25 4.09 5.76
C LEU A 99 -8.38 2.61 6.16
N THR A 100 -9.58 2.05 6.17
CA THR A 100 -9.77 0.64 6.50
C THR A 100 -9.22 -0.27 5.40
N GLY A 101 -9.51 0.02 4.13
CA GLY A 101 -8.99 -0.79 3.01
C GLY A 101 -7.47 -0.75 2.90
N GLY A 102 -6.88 0.45 2.89
CA GLY A 102 -5.43 0.61 2.89
C GLY A 102 -4.77 0.11 4.18
N GLY A 103 -5.40 0.32 5.33
CA GLY A 103 -4.92 -0.15 6.62
C GLY A 103 -4.83 -1.67 6.70
N VAL A 104 -5.85 -2.40 6.24
CA VAL A 104 -5.82 -3.87 6.18
C VAL A 104 -4.70 -4.36 5.28
N PHE A 105 -4.51 -3.74 4.11
CA PHE A 105 -3.40 -4.06 3.21
C PHE A 105 -2.04 -3.88 3.91
N LEU A 106 -1.82 -2.76 4.58
CA LEU A 106 -0.56 -2.47 5.28
C LEU A 106 -0.33 -3.40 6.47
N ILE A 107 -1.38 -3.73 7.23
CA ILE A 107 -1.30 -4.72 8.31
C ILE A 107 -0.88 -6.07 7.73
N PHE A 108 -1.50 -6.52 6.65
CA PHE A 108 -1.16 -7.80 6.02
C PHE A 108 0.28 -7.81 5.51
N LEU A 109 0.72 -6.70 4.89
CA LEU A 109 2.10 -6.52 4.46
C LEU A 109 3.08 -6.58 5.63
N PHE A 110 2.77 -5.92 6.74
CA PHE A 110 3.59 -5.96 7.95
C PHE A 110 3.69 -7.37 8.53
N PHE A 111 2.57 -8.09 8.65
CA PHE A 111 2.56 -9.47 9.14
C PHE A 111 3.27 -10.42 8.17
N HIS A 112 3.18 -10.18 6.86
CA HIS A 112 3.90 -10.96 5.86
C HIS A 112 5.40 -10.79 6.01
N TRP A 113 5.85 -9.54 6.09
CA TRP A 113 7.24 -9.22 6.39
C TRP A 113 7.69 -9.85 7.71
N LEU A 114 6.86 -9.79 8.77
CA LEU A 114 7.18 -10.30 10.09
C LEU A 114 7.34 -11.84 10.12
N PHE A 115 6.43 -12.58 9.52
CA PHE A 115 6.38 -14.05 9.62
C PHE A 115 7.08 -14.79 8.49
N LEU A 116 7.07 -14.26 7.25
CA LEU A 116 7.46 -15.00 6.06
C LEU A 116 8.78 -14.52 5.44
N GLU A 117 9.17 -13.26 5.63
CA GLU A 117 10.37 -12.72 5.00
C GLU A 117 11.63 -13.06 5.82
N PRO A 118 12.70 -13.60 5.19
CA PRO A 118 13.95 -13.91 5.88
C PRO A 118 14.63 -12.62 6.34
N LYS A 119 14.95 -12.54 7.63
CA LYS A 119 15.54 -11.35 8.27
C LYS A 119 16.92 -11.67 8.82
N ASN A 120 17.84 -10.72 8.75
CA ASN A 120 19.12 -10.79 9.47
C ASN A 120 18.86 -10.31 10.91
N PHE A 121 18.74 -11.27 11.81
CA PHE A 121 18.19 -11.07 13.15
C PHE A 121 19.10 -10.21 14.04
N GLY A 122 18.54 -9.12 14.58
CA GLY A 122 19.17 -8.31 15.62
C GLY A 122 18.58 -8.57 17.03
N LEU A 123 17.40 -9.20 17.12
CA LEU A 123 16.65 -9.40 18.35
C LEU A 123 16.35 -10.89 18.61
N PHE A 124 16.43 -11.31 19.88
CA PHE A 124 16.36 -12.72 20.31
C PHE A 124 15.04 -13.46 20.00
N PHE A 125 13.92 -12.73 19.82
CA PHE A 125 12.60 -13.35 19.61
C PHE A 125 12.25 -13.61 18.15
N GLU A 126 13.01 -13.06 17.20
CA GLU A 126 12.65 -13.10 15.78
C GLU A 126 12.82 -14.49 15.15
N GLU A 127 13.81 -15.28 15.62
CA GLU A 127 14.05 -16.65 15.15
C GLU A 127 12.86 -17.58 15.45
N THR A 128 12.18 -17.35 16.58
CA THR A 128 10.97 -18.10 16.96
C THR A 128 9.79 -17.72 16.07
N ILE A 129 9.63 -16.44 15.73
CA ILE A 129 8.52 -15.95 14.89
C ILE A 129 8.64 -16.49 13.47
N THR A 130 9.84 -16.47 12.88
CA THR A 130 10.08 -17.04 11.53
C THR A 130 9.86 -18.55 11.49
N LYS A 131 10.18 -19.26 12.58
CA LYS A 131 9.91 -20.72 12.71
C LYS A 131 8.43 -21.07 12.68
N TYR A 132 7.55 -20.14 13.09
CA TYR A 132 6.10 -20.29 13.05
C TYR A 132 5.44 -19.60 11.85
N GLY A 133 6.15 -19.39 10.73
CA GLY A 133 5.61 -18.72 9.54
C GLY A 133 4.26 -19.27 9.02
N ILE A 134 3.94 -20.55 9.30
CA ILE A 134 2.63 -21.16 9.01
C ILE A 134 1.46 -20.44 9.70
N TRP A 135 1.68 -19.87 10.89
CA TRP A 135 0.66 -19.15 11.64
C TRP A 135 0.28 -17.81 11.02
N PHE A 136 1.06 -17.29 10.07
CA PHE A 136 0.75 -16.07 9.33
C PHE A 136 -0.71 -16.05 8.84
N TYR A 137 -1.12 -17.09 8.10
CA TYR A 137 -2.46 -17.16 7.52
C TYR A 137 -3.56 -17.24 8.60
N ALA A 138 -3.30 -17.91 9.72
CA ALA A 138 -4.25 -17.99 10.83
C ALA A 138 -4.42 -16.63 11.53
N VAL A 139 -3.33 -15.93 11.79
CA VAL A 139 -3.32 -14.64 12.49
C VAL A 139 -3.97 -13.56 11.63
N ILE A 140 -3.59 -13.42 10.36
CA ILE A 140 -4.19 -12.41 9.47
C ILE A 140 -5.67 -12.69 9.21
N SER A 141 -6.08 -13.96 9.15
CA SER A 141 -7.49 -14.35 9.00
C SER A 141 -8.30 -13.94 10.22
N LEU A 142 -7.80 -14.20 11.44
CA LEU A 142 -8.45 -13.77 12.67
C LEU A 142 -8.54 -12.25 12.76
N ILE A 143 -7.46 -11.54 12.45
CA ILE A 143 -7.43 -10.07 12.41
C ILE A 143 -8.48 -9.54 11.44
N LEU A 144 -8.57 -10.12 10.23
CA LEU A 144 -9.56 -9.70 9.23
C LEU A 144 -10.98 -9.92 9.73
N VAL A 145 -11.27 -11.05 10.37
CA VAL A 145 -12.59 -11.33 10.97
C VAL A 145 -12.95 -10.26 11.99
N VAL A 146 -12.01 -9.89 12.87
CA VAL A 146 -12.22 -8.84 13.87
C VAL A 146 -12.46 -7.47 13.20
N ILE A 147 -11.65 -7.09 12.22
CA ILE A 147 -11.80 -5.82 11.51
C ILE A 147 -13.13 -5.76 10.77
N VAL A 148 -13.52 -6.83 10.07
CA VAL A 148 -14.80 -6.92 9.35
C VAL A 148 -15.97 -6.86 10.33
N TRP A 149 -15.90 -7.56 11.47
CA TRP A 149 -16.93 -7.51 12.50
C TRP A 149 -17.18 -6.10 13.02
N PHE A 150 -16.11 -5.36 13.33
CA PHE A 150 -16.23 -3.96 13.75
C PHE A 150 -16.66 -3.04 12.59
N GLY A 151 -16.18 -3.28 11.38
CA GLY A 151 -16.57 -2.54 10.18
C GLY A 151 -18.06 -2.65 9.90
N LEU A 152 -18.63 -3.86 10.03
CA LEU A 152 -20.07 -4.12 9.83
C LEU A 152 -20.94 -3.36 10.84
N LYS A 153 -20.46 -3.12 12.06
CA LYS A 153 -21.19 -2.30 13.05
C LYS A 153 -21.25 -0.82 12.68
N GLN A 154 -20.31 -0.34 11.87
CA GLN A 154 -20.26 1.06 11.48
C GLN A 154 -20.89 1.30 10.11
N ASN A 155 -20.46 0.58 9.07
CA ASN A 155 -21.03 0.67 7.73
C ASN A 155 -20.60 -0.56 6.89
N ASN A 156 -21.53 -1.15 6.15
CA ASN A 156 -21.27 -2.24 5.21
C ASN A 156 -20.12 -1.93 4.23
N MET A 157 -19.99 -0.68 3.79
CA MET A 157 -18.91 -0.24 2.88
C MET A 157 -17.52 -0.28 3.52
N VAL A 158 -17.43 -0.06 4.84
CA VAL A 158 -16.16 -0.14 5.59
C VAL A 158 -15.73 -1.60 5.74
N ALA A 159 -16.68 -2.49 6.01
CA ALA A 159 -16.40 -3.93 6.01
C ALA A 159 -16.01 -4.44 4.61
N PHE A 160 -16.68 -3.96 3.57
CA PHE A 160 -16.34 -4.30 2.19
C PHE A 160 -14.94 -3.81 1.82
N SER A 161 -14.56 -2.59 2.21
CA SER A 161 -13.21 -2.07 1.92
C SER A 161 -12.11 -2.86 2.62
N ALA A 162 -12.35 -3.38 3.84
CA ALA A 162 -11.43 -4.30 4.50
C ALA A 162 -11.17 -5.57 3.65
N ILE A 163 -12.23 -6.15 3.08
CA ILE A 163 -12.12 -7.33 2.20
C ILE A 163 -11.38 -6.98 0.92
N VAL A 164 -11.69 -5.85 0.29
CA VAL A 164 -10.97 -5.36 -0.90
C VAL A 164 -9.48 -5.18 -0.62
N GLY A 165 -9.13 -4.56 0.51
CA GLY A 165 -7.74 -4.40 0.95
C GLY A 165 -7.01 -5.72 1.14
N SER A 166 -7.65 -6.69 1.80
CA SER A 166 -7.10 -8.04 1.98
C SER A 166 -6.92 -8.78 0.63
N SER A 167 -7.87 -8.60 -0.29
CA SER A 167 -7.84 -9.23 -1.61
C SER A 167 -6.69 -8.66 -2.45
N ALA A 168 -6.52 -7.34 -2.44
CA ALA A 168 -5.40 -6.67 -3.10
C ALA A 168 -4.05 -7.19 -2.59
N PHE A 169 -3.92 -7.40 -1.27
CA PHE A 169 -2.72 -7.99 -0.69
C PHE A 169 -2.46 -9.41 -1.24
N PHE A 170 -3.45 -10.30 -1.19
CA PHE A 170 -3.27 -11.68 -1.65
C PHE A 170 -2.99 -11.78 -3.15
N ILE A 171 -3.61 -10.93 -3.97
CA ILE A 171 -3.36 -10.85 -5.40
C ILE A 171 -1.90 -10.46 -5.65
N THR A 172 -1.45 -9.35 -5.05
CA THR A 172 -0.07 -8.86 -5.22
C THR A 172 0.95 -9.87 -4.72
N ASN A 173 0.72 -10.44 -3.54
CA ASN A 173 1.61 -11.47 -2.98
C ASN A 173 1.62 -12.74 -3.85
N GLY A 174 0.47 -13.16 -4.38
CA GLY A 174 0.37 -14.29 -5.30
C GLY A 174 1.17 -14.08 -6.59
N PHE A 175 1.10 -12.87 -7.16
CA PHE A 175 1.93 -12.52 -8.32
C PHE A 175 3.43 -12.55 -8.00
N LYS A 176 3.85 -12.00 -6.85
CA LYS A 176 5.26 -12.04 -6.40
C LYS A 176 5.76 -13.48 -6.28
N GLN A 177 5.02 -14.34 -5.59
CA GLN A 177 5.41 -15.75 -5.40
C GLN A 177 5.45 -16.53 -6.72
N ASN A 178 4.49 -16.27 -7.62
CA ASN A 178 4.49 -16.90 -8.94
C ASN A 178 5.67 -16.43 -9.80
N ALA A 179 6.04 -15.15 -9.73
CA ALA A 179 7.21 -14.61 -10.43
C ALA A 179 8.51 -15.25 -9.90
N GLU A 180 8.69 -15.33 -8.59
CA GLU A 180 9.85 -15.99 -7.97
C GLU A 180 9.93 -17.48 -8.33
N ALA A 181 8.80 -18.17 -8.36
CA ALA A 181 8.75 -19.58 -8.77
C ALA A 181 9.12 -19.76 -10.25
N GLN A 182 8.65 -18.87 -11.13
CA GLN A 182 9.02 -18.88 -12.55
C GLN A 182 10.52 -18.59 -12.74
N GLU A 183 11.08 -17.62 -12.02
CA GLU A 183 12.52 -17.31 -12.08
C GLU A 183 13.37 -18.50 -11.65
N ARG A 184 13.01 -19.18 -10.54
CA ARG A 184 13.69 -20.41 -10.11
C ARG A 184 13.60 -21.54 -11.14
N ASN A 185 12.45 -21.69 -11.80
CA ASN A 185 12.28 -22.68 -12.88
C ASN A 185 13.17 -22.35 -14.08
N LEU A 186 13.32 -21.08 -14.45
CA LEU A 186 14.20 -20.64 -15.53
C LEU A 186 15.70 -20.80 -15.18
N LEU A 187 16.06 -20.59 -13.92
CA LEU A 187 17.45 -20.78 -13.44
C LEU A 187 17.83 -22.26 -13.25
N SER A 188 16.86 -23.12 -12.93
CA SER A 188 17.07 -24.57 -12.74
C SER A 188 16.96 -25.37 -14.06
N ALA A 189 16.22 -24.86 -15.05
CA ALA A 189 16.22 -25.42 -16.38
C ALA A 189 17.52 -25.02 -17.10
N THR A 190 18.50 -25.92 -17.13
CA THR A 190 19.64 -25.84 -18.07
C THR A 190 19.08 -25.55 -19.47
N MET A 191 19.25 -24.32 -19.94
CA MET A 191 18.64 -23.85 -21.17
C MET A 191 19.05 -24.75 -22.35
N SER A 192 18.10 -25.48 -22.91
CA SER A 192 18.26 -26.08 -24.23
C SER A 192 18.31 -24.94 -25.25
N GLY A 193 19.26 -25.01 -26.20
CA GLY A 193 19.69 -23.91 -27.07
C GLY A 193 18.63 -23.28 -27.99
N VAL A 194 17.36 -23.63 -27.86
CA VAL A 194 16.23 -23.10 -28.64
C VAL A 194 15.65 -21.82 -28.02
N SER A 195 15.90 -21.55 -26.74
CA SER A 195 15.40 -20.35 -26.04
C SER A 195 16.29 -19.09 -26.19
N LYS A 196 17.34 -19.15 -27.03
CA LYS A 196 18.26 -18.02 -27.27
C LYS A 196 17.94 -17.22 -28.54
N ILE A 197 16.78 -17.45 -29.17
CA ILE A 197 16.27 -16.67 -30.30
C ILE A 197 14.96 -16.00 -29.87
#